data_AF-A0A2T4DCS6-F1
#
_entry.id   AF-A0A2T4DCS6-F1
#
_cell.length_a   1.000
_cell.length_b   1.000
_cell.length_c   1.000
_cell.angle_alpha   90.00
_cell.angle_beta   90.00
_cell.angle_gamma   90.00
#
_symmetry.space_group_name_H-M   'P 1'
#
loop_
_entity.id
_entity.type
_entity.pdbx_description
1 polymer ?
#
loop_
_entity_poly.entity_id
_entity_poly.type
_entity_poly.pdbx_seq_one_letter_code
_entity_poly.pdbx_strand_id
1 'polypeptide(L)'
;TPLVRSPRTLEYNLLFEQDALHRGLVSLDHDGKTRLAVLGPDSRTLDLAGKDTPGYLGVFTTFVYEGVIHLLIGLDHILFLLVLVIPATLSTAKNQASSGQSRALRGRLLELAGIITAFTLAHSITLALAALDIVSLPIAWVETFIALSIGLAALNVAWPILGRKTWKLAFGFGLVHGFGFASVLGDLTSGVSGLAVALAGFNLGVELGQLALLVVGFPALYYLGKNRMYQKGAVPVMLAGIGAISLLWVVQRAPLF
;
A
#
# COMPACT_ATOMS: atom_id res chain seq x y z
N THR A 1 -11.42 -42.05 -31.19
CA THR A 1 -10.69 -41.31 -30.14
C THR A 1 -11.59 -40.22 -29.62
N PRO A 2 -11.97 -40.19 -28.32
CA PRO A 2 -12.78 -39.09 -27.82
C PRO A 2 -11.93 -37.82 -27.90
N LEU A 3 -12.47 -36.79 -28.57
CA LEU A 3 -11.86 -35.46 -28.61
C LEU A 3 -11.82 -34.93 -27.18
N VAL A 4 -10.64 -34.88 -26.57
CA VAL A 4 -10.42 -34.18 -25.31
C VAL A 4 -10.76 -32.72 -25.59
N ARG A 5 -11.92 -32.26 -25.10
CA ARG A 5 -12.28 -30.85 -25.21
C ARG A 5 -11.30 -30.06 -24.34
N SER A 6 -10.68 -29.03 -24.92
CA SER A 6 -9.83 -28.13 -24.13
C SER A 6 -10.62 -27.57 -22.95
N PRO A 7 -10.04 -27.55 -21.74
CA PRO A 7 -10.71 -27.00 -20.56
C PRO A 7 -11.07 -25.53 -20.82
N ARG A 8 -12.33 -25.17 -20.56
CA ARG A 8 -12.83 -23.81 -20.79
C ARG A 8 -12.73 -22.90 -19.58
N THR A 9 -12.64 -23.47 -18.39
CA THR A 9 -12.65 -22.72 -17.14
C THR A 9 -11.63 -23.31 -16.17
N LEU A 10 -10.88 -22.45 -15.50
CA LEU A 10 -10.06 -22.78 -14.35
C LEU A 10 -10.79 -22.31 -13.09
N GLU A 11 -10.97 -23.21 -12.13
CA GLU A 11 -11.47 -22.88 -10.79
C GLU A 11 -10.33 -23.07 -9.79
N TYR A 12 -10.08 -22.06 -8.95
CA TYR A 12 -8.95 -22.04 -8.03
C TYR A 12 -9.43 -21.95 -6.58
N ASN A 13 -9.14 -22.99 -5.79
CA ASN A 13 -9.55 -23.10 -4.38
C ASN A 13 -8.40 -23.43 -3.40
N LEU A 14 -7.15 -23.50 -3.87
CA LEU A 14 -6.07 -24.19 -3.13
C LEU A 14 -5.65 -23.56 -1.80
N LEU A 15 -5.64 -22.24 -1.67
CA LEU A 15 -5.07 -21.54 -0.49
C LEU A 15 -6.11 -20.82 0.38
N PHE A 16 -7.40 -20.90 0.00
CA PHE A 16 -8.46 -20.18 0.70
C PHE A 16 -8.82 -20.77 2.07
N GLU A 17 -8.42 -22.01 2.35
CA GLU A 17 -8.58 -22.62 3.67
C GLU A 17 -7.56 -22.07 4.68
N GLN A 18 -6.37 -21.70 4.21
CA GLN A 18 -5.30 -21.14 5.05
C GLN A 18 -5.38 -19.61 5.11
N ASP A 19 -5.71 -18.97 4.00
CA ASP A 19 -5.86 -17.52 3.89
C ASP A 19 -7.12 -17.16 3.09
N ALA A 20 -8.17 -16.75 3.81
CA ALA A 20 -9.43 -16.36 3.22
C ALA A 20 -9.31 -15.12 2.30
N LEU A 21 -8.25 -14.32 2.45
CA LEU A 21 -7.96 -13.13 1.66
C LEU A 21 -6.97 -13.41 0.51
N HIS A 22 -6.61 -14.69 0.32
CA HIS A 22 -5.65 -15.09 -0.69
C HIS A 22 -6.02 -14.58 -2.08
N ARG A 23 -5.01 -14.05 -2.78
CA ARG A 23 -5.10 -13.56 -4.16
C ARG A 23 -3.97 -14.16 -4.97
N GLY A 24 -4.34 -14.91 -6.00
CA GLY A 24 -3.42 -15.48 -6.98
C GLY A 24 -3.41 -14.63 -8.24
N LEU A 25 -2.24 -14.24 -8.71
CA LEU A 25 -2.08 -13.62 -10.01
C LEU A 25 -1.82 -14.72 -11.04
N VAL A 26 -2.53 -14.66 -12.17
CA VAL A 26 -2.47 -15.67 -13.23
C VAL A 26 -2.05 -15.00 -14.52
N SER A 27 -1.03 -15.57 -15.16
CA SER A 27 -0.59 -15.20 -16.50
C SER A 27 -0.97 -16.30 -17.49
N LEU A 28 -1.70 -15.95 -18.53
CA LEU A 28 -2.18 -16.85 -19.58
C LEU A 28 -1.54 -16.46 -20.90
N ASP A 29 -0.68 -17.33 -21.44
CA ASP A 29 -0.12 -17.16 -22.78
C ASP A 29 -0.94 -17.95 -23.80
N HIS A 30 -1.52 -17.24 -24.77
CA HIS A 30 -2.22 -17.86 -25.90
C HIS A 30 -1.95 -17.06 -27.18
N ASP A 31 -1.47 -17.74 -28.23
CA ASP A 31 -1.12 -17.15 -29.52
C ASP A 31 -0.18 -15.92 -29.42
N GLY A 32 0.77 -15.94 -28.48
CA GLY A 32 1.72 -14.84 -28.25
C GLY A 32 1.10 -13.60 -27.59
N LYS A 33 -0.13 -13.72 -27.08
CA LYS A 33 -0.80 -12.70 -26.26
C LYS A 33 -0.86 -13.17 -24.82
N THR A 34 -0.10 -12.49 -23.97
CA THR A 34 -0.15 -12.69 -22.52
C THR A 34 -1.37 -11.97 -21.93
N ARG A 35 -2.14 -12.67 -21.12
CA ARG A 35 -3.29 -12.14 -20.36
C ARG A 35 -3.01 -12.25 -18.87
N LEU A 36 -3.26 -11.15 -18.16
CA LEU A 36 -3.20 -11.13 -16.70
C LEU A 36 -4.60 -11.21 -16.13
N ALA A 37 -4.76 -12.06 -15.12
CA ALA A 37 -5.97 -12.16 -14.32
C ALA A 37 -5.61 -12.29 -12.85
N VAL A 38 -6.58 -11.96 -11.99
CA VAL A 38 -6.46 -12.12 -10.55
C VAL A 38 -7.57 -13.04 -10.09
N LEU A 39 -7.21 -14.11 -9.39
CA LEU A 39 -8.10 -15.03 -8.73
C LEU A 39 -8.09 -14.72 -7.24
N GLY A 40 -9.23 -14.29 -6.71
CA GLY A 40 -9.34 -13.83 -5.33
C GLY A 40 -10.64 -14.29 -4.67
N PRO A 41 -10.94 -13.83 -3.45
CA PRO A 41 -12.18 -14.18 -2.76
C PRO A 41 -13.42 -13.73 -3.54
N ASP A 42 -13.31 -12.65 -4.32
CA ASP A 42 -14.41 -12.07 -5.09
C ASP A 42 -14.68 -12.82 -6.42
N SER A 43 -13.67 -13.51 -6.96
CA SER A 43 -13.79 -14.32 -8.18
C SER A 43 -12.71 -15.39 -8.22
N ARG A 44 -13.13 -16.66 -8.14
CA ARG A 44 -12.24 -17.85 -8.14
C ARG A 44 -12.20 -18.59 -9.47
N THR A 45 -12.90 -18.08 -10.46
CA THR A 45 -13.06 -18.72 -11.76
C THR A 45 -12.45 -17.86 -12.85
N LEU A 46 -11.70 -18.49 -13.76
CA LEU A 46 -11.09 -17.86 -14.92
C LEU A 46 -11.55 -18.57 -16.19
N ASP A 47 -12.11 -17.81 -17.14
CA ASP A 47 -12.44 -18.33 -18.46
C ASP A 47 -11.17 -18.43 -19.32
N LEU A 48 -10.80 -19.67 -19.65
CA LEU A 48 -9.64 -20.01 -20.48
C LEU A 48 -9.98 -19.95 -21.97
N ALA A 49 -11.27 -20.07 -22.33
CA ALA A 49 -11.77 -20.05 -23.70
C ALA A 49 -12.22 -18.66 -24.17
N GLY A 50 -12.28 -17.69 -23.25
CA GLY A 50 -12.77 -16.34 -23.49
C GLY A 50 -12.05 -15.67 -24.68
N LYS A 51 -12.82 -15.23 -25.67
CA LYS A 51 -12.33 -14.34 -26.74
C LYS A 51 -12.05 -12.92 -26.23
N ASP A 52 -12.62 -12.58 -25.08
CA ASP A 52 -12.49 -11.29 -24.41
C ASP A 52 -11.17 -11.24 -23.64
N THR A 53 -10.12 -10.88 -24.36
CA THR A 53 -8.88 -10.45 -23.71
C THR A 53 -9.19 -9.14 -23.01
N PRO A 54 -9.02 -9.01 -21.67
CA PRO A 54 -9.12 -7.71 -21.04
C PRO A 54 -8.15 -6.77 -21.77
N GLY A 55 -8.66 -5.75 -22.43
CA GLY A 55 -7.81 -4.72 -23.01
C GLY A 55 -6.99 -4.04 -21.92
N TYR A 56 -6.07 -3.14 -22.29
CA TYR A 56 -5.30 -2.37 -21.30
C TYR A 56 -6.17 -1.72 -20.23
N LEU A 57 -7.37 -1.25 -20.59
CA LEU A 57 -8.32 -0.69 -19.63
C LEU A 57 -8.80 -1.72 -18.59
N GLY A 58 -9.08 -2.97 -19.00
CA GLY A 58 -9.49 -4.03 -18.09
C GLY A 58 -8.39 -4.39 -17.10
N VAL A 59 -7.16 -4.57 -17.60
CA VAL A 59 -5.97 -4.77 -16.74
C VAL A 59 -5.81 -3.62 -15.77
N PHE A 60 -5.86 -2.39 -16.26
CA PHE A 60 -5.75 -1.19 -15.43
C PHE A 60 -6.79 -1.17 -14.31
N THR A 61 -8.07 -1.38 -14.62
CA THR A 61 -9.14 -1.35 -13.60
C THR A 61 -9.00 -2.46 -12.57
N THR A 62 -8.59 -3.66 -12.98
CA THR A 62 -8.31 -4.76 -12.07
C THR A 62 -7.19 -4.38 -11.11
N PHE A 63 -6.09 -3.83 -11.61
CA PHE A 63 -4.98 -3.44 -10.76
C PHE A 63 -5.25 -2.20 -9.90
N VAL A 64 -6.11 -1.27 -10.32
CA VAL A 64 -6.64 -0.21 -9.42
C VAL A 64 -7.35 -0.82 -8.23
N TYR A 65 -8.22 -1.80 -8.46
CA TYR A 65 -8.90 -2.50 -7.38
C TYR A 65 -7.90 -3.22 -6.46
N GLU A 66 -6.94 -3.95 -7.04
CA GLU A 66 -5.91 -4.65 -6.27
C GLU A 66 -5.01 -3.69 -5.47
N GLY A 67 -4.72 -2.50 -5.98
CA GLY A 67 -4.00 -1.47 -5.24
C GLY A 67 -4.76 -0.95 -4.01
N VAL A 68 -6.08 -0.73 -4.15
CA VAL A 68 -6.93 -0.35 -3.01
C VAL A 68 -6.95 -1.47 -1.97
N ILE A 69 -7.10 -2.71 -2.40
CA ILE A 69 -7.19 -3.84 -1.46
C ILE A 69 -5.84 -4.14 -0.80
N HIS A 70 -4.73 -4.05 -1.54
CA HIS A 70 -3.39 -4.14 -1.00
C HIS A 70 -3.18 -3.15 0.15
N LEU A 71 -3.63 -1.90 -0.02
CA LEU A 71 -3.58 -0.91 1.05
C LEU A 71 -4.42 -1.31 2.27
N LEU A 72 -5.65 -1.79 2.06
CA LEU A 72 -6.58 -2.10 3.15
C LEU A 72 -6.18 -3.33 3.96
N ILE A 73 -5.55 -4.33 3.33
CA ILE A 73 -5.06 -5.54 3.99
C ILE A 73 -3.66 -5.31 4.57
N GLY A 74 -2.86 -4.45 3.94
CA GLY A 74 -1.51 -4.11 4.37
C GLY A 74 -1.50 -3.27 5.64
N LEU A 75 -1.44 -3.93 6.80
CA LEU A 75 -1.36 -3.25 8.10
C LEU A 75 -0.17 -2.29 8.19
N ASP A 76 0.94 -2.59 7.51
CA ASP A 76 2.11 -1.71 7.42
C ASP A 76 1.73 -0.32 6.87
N HIS A 77 0.89 -0.26 5.82
CA HIS A 77 0.43 1.00 5.22
C HIS A 77 -0.52 1.76 6.15
N ILE A 78 -1.44 1.05 6.80
CA ILE A 78 -2.42 1.66 7.71
C ILE A 78 -1.71 2.28 8.92
N LEU A 79 -0.80 1.53 9.54
CA LEU A 79 -0.01 2.03 10.68
C LEU A 79 0.87 3.21 10.25
N PHE A 80 1.51 3.11 9.09
CA PHE A 80 2.33 4.21 8.57
C PHE A 80 1.51 5.48 8.31
N LEU A 81 0.36 5.37 7.63
CA LEU A 81 -0.53 6.49 7.37
C LEU A 81 -1.04 7.11 8.68
N LEU A 82 -1.41 6.29 9.66
CA LEU A 82 -1.84 6.75 10.98
C LEU A 82 -0.74 7.57 11.67
N VAL A 83 0.50 7.09 11.67
CA VAL A 83 1.65 7.80 12.23
C VAL A 83 1.88 9.14 11.54
N LEU A 84 1.79 9.20 10.21
CA LEU A 84 1.95 10.46 9.46
C LEU A 84 0.86 11.49 9.78
N VAL A 85 -0.36 11.02 10.07
CA VAL A 85 -1.52 11.88 10.33
C VAL A 85 -1.47 12.48 11.74
N ILE A 86 -0.96 11.75 12.74
CA ILE A 86 -0.94 12.18 14.16
C ILE A 86 -0.37 13.60 14.36
N PRO A 87 0.83 13.97 13.85
CA PRO A 87 1.38 15.33 14.00
C PRO A 87 0.43 16.43 13.51
N ALA A 88 -0.28 16.17 12.41
CA ALA A 88 -1.24 17.10 11.83
C ALA A 88 -2.51 17.23 12.68
N THR A 89 -2.79 16.30 13.61
CA THR A 89 -3.87 16.43 14.61
C THR A 89 -3.46 17.24 15.83
N LEU A 90 -2.17 17.20 16.20
CA LEU A 90 -1.62 17.83 17.40
C LEU A 90 -1.29 19.33 17.25
N SER A 91 -1.27 19.83 16.01
CA SER A 91 -0.81 21.19 15.75
C SER A 91 -1.64 22.27 16.44
N THR A 92 -0.96 22.94 17.38
CA THR A 92 -1.41 23.95 18.36
C THR A 92 -2.18 25.11 17.75
N ALA A 93 -3.23 25.52 18.47
CA ALA A 93 -4.13 26.65 18.23
C ALA A 93 -3.46 28.03 17.92
N LYS A 94 -2.13 28.18 18.05
CA LYS A 94 -1.42 29.45 17.79
C LYS A 94 -1.48 29.91 16.33
N ASN A 95 -1.58 29.00 15.35
CA ASN A 95 -1.77 29.34 13.93
C ASN A 95 -3.25 29.40 13.50
N GLN A 96 -4.18 29.21 14.44
CA GLN A 96 -5.61 29.03 14.18
C GLN A 96 -6.42 30.32 14.39
N ALA A 97 -5.78 31.39 14.88
CA ALA A 97 -6.43 32.64 15.24
C ALA A 97 -6.87 33.52 14.04
N SER A 98 -6.47 33.19 12.81
CA SER A 98 -6.67 34.10 11.65
C SER A 98 -7.28 33.47 10.40
N SER A 99 -7.59 32.16 10.38
CA SER A 99 -8.22 31.52 9.22
C SER A 99 -9.37 30.62 9.65
N GLY A 100 -10.53 30.77 8.99
CA GLY A 100 -11.74 30.01 9.30
C GLY A 100 -11.49 28.49 9.34
N GLN A 101 -12.21 27.81 10.23
CA GLN A 101 -11.99 26.39 10.59
C GLN A 101 -11.90 25.44 9.38
N SER A 102 -12.77 25.62 8.39
CA SER A 102 -12.76 24.80 7.16
C SER A 102 -11.52 25.03 6.30
N ARG A 103 -10.94 26.24 6.32
CA ARG A 103 -9.71 26.58 5.59
C ARG A 103 -8.49 25.93 6.23
N ALA A 104 -8.46 25.86 7.56
CA ALA A 104 -7.41 25.17 8.30
C ALA A 104 -7.43 23.66 8.08
N LEU A 105 -8.61 23.02 8.08
CA LEU A 105 -8.74 21.59 7.79
C LEU A 105 -8.30 21.27 6.36
N ARG A 106 -8.79 22.04 5.36
CA ARG A 106 -8.41 21.86 3.96
C ARG A 106 -6.90 22.03 3.74
N GLY A 107 -6.29 23.03 4.37
CA GLY A 107 -4.84 23.24 4.29
C GLY A 107 -4.04 22.02 4.78
N ARG A 108 -4.44 21.44 5.92
CA ARG A 108 -3.80 20.22 6.46
C ARG A 108 -4.06 18.99 5.61
N LEU A 109 -5.28 18.84 5.09
CA LEU A 109 -5.58 17.75 4.15
C LEU A 109 -4.71 17.81 2.90
N LEU A 110 -4.52 19.00 2.32
CA LEU A 110 -3.66 19.17 1.15
C LEU A 110 -2.17 18.92 1.46
N GLU A 111 -1.70 19.35 2.63
CA GLU A 111 -0.35 19.04 3.10
C GLU A 111 -0.13 17.53 3.25
N LEU A 112 -1.06 16.84 3.93
CA LEU A 112 -1.01 15.39 4.12
C LEU A 112 -1.14 14.64 2.79
N ALA A 113 -2.03 15.09 1.90
CA ALA A 113 -2.14 14.54 0.55
C ALA A 113 -0.80 14.64 -0.20
N GLY A 114 -0.12 15.80 -0.15
CA GLY A 114 1.21 15.94 -0.74
C GLY A 114 2.27 14.99 -0.16
N ILE A 115 2.21 14.72 1.15
CA ILE A 115 3.10 13.75 1.82
C ILE A 115 2.80 12.32 1.34
N ILE A 116 1.52 11.96 1.24
CA ILE A 116 1.05 10.65 0.76
C ILE A 116 1.42 10.44 -0.71
N THR A 117 1.22 11.44 -1.56
CA THR A 117 1.63 11.40 -2.97
C THR A 117 3.15 11.25 -3.08
N ALA A 118 3.94 11.91 -2.23
CA ALA A 118 5.39 11.72 -2.21
C ALA A 118 5.80 10.28 -1.84
N PHE A 119 5.11 9.66 -0.88
CA PHE A 119 5.30 8.24 -0.56
C PHE A 119 4.94 7.35 -1.74
N THR A 120 3.77 7.57 -2.36
CA THR A 120 3.27 6.75 -3.47
C THR A 120 4.18 6.87 -4.69
N LEU A 121 4.69 8.07 -4.98
CA LEU A 121 5.66 8.29 -6.05
C LEU A 121 6.95 7.50 -5.80
N ALA A 122 7.49 7.55 -4.59
CA ALA A 122 8.68 6.78 -4.23
C ALA A 122 8.44 5.27 -4.30
N HIS A 123 7.30 4.81 -3.80
CA HIS A 123 6.86 3.42 -3.88
C HIS A 123 6.72 2.96 -5.34
N SER A 124 6.13 3.78 -6.21
CA SER A 124 5.99 3.51 -7.64
C SER A 124 7.34 3.30 -8.30
N ILE A 125 8.35 4.12 -7.95
CA ILE A 125 9.70 4.04 -8.50
C ILE A 125 10.31 2.68 -8.16
N THR A 126 10.33 2.30 -6.88
CA THR A 126 11.01 1.07 -6.46
C THR A 126 10.25 -0.19 -6.82
N LEU A 127 8.91 -0.13 -6.84
CA LEU A 127 8.09 -1.20 -7.38
C LEU A 127 8.38 -1.43 -8.87
N ALA A 128 8.49 -0.37 -9.67
CA ALA A 128 8.83 -0.48 -11.09
C ALA A 128 10.25 -1.03 -11.30
N LEU A 129 11.24 -0.55 -10.52
CA LEU A 129 12.62 -1.05 -10.60
C LEU A 129 12.69 -2.56 -10.31
N ALA A 130 11.95 -3.02 -9.32
CA ALA A 130 11.98 -4.41 -8.91
C ALA A 130 11.13 -5.30 -9.81
N ALA A 131 9.98 -4.83 -10.31
CA ALA A 131 9.16 -5.57 -11.28
C ALA A 131 9.83 -5.72 -12.65
N LEU A 132 10.72 -4.78 -13.03
CA LEU A 132 11.55 -4.87 -14.22
C LEU A 132 12.85 -5.67 -14.00
N ASP A 133 13.02 -6.26 -12.82
CA ASP A 133 14.24 -6.98 -12.41
C ASP A 133 15.54 -6.14 -12.54
N ILE A 134 15.42 -4.81 -12.43
CA ILE A 134 16.57 -3.90 -12.42
C ILE A 134 17.26 -3.94 -11.05
N VAL A 135 16.47 -4.10 -9.98
CA VAL A 135 16.96 -4.20 -8.60
C VAL A 135 16.23 -5.33 -7.90
N SER A 136 16.98 -6.37 -7.51
CA SER A 136 16.48 -7.49 -6.71
C SER A 136 17.06 -7.43 -5.29
N LEU A 137 16.16 -7.36 -4.29
CA LEU A 137 16.52 -7.35 -2.87
C LEU A 137 15.89 -8.57 -2.19
N PRO A 138 16.57 -9.22 -1.23
CA PRO A 138 15.96 -10.30 -0.48
C PRO A 138 14.75 -9.80 0.32
N ILE A 139 13.60 -10.44 0.14
CA ILE A 139 12.32 -9.99 0.71
C ILE A 139 12.35 -9.84 2.23
N ALA A 140 13.03 -10.75 2.94
CA ALA A 140 13.17 -10.68 4.40
C ALA A 140 13.83 -9.38 4.87
N TRP A 141 14.86 -8.89 4.16
CA TRP A 141 15.49 -7.61 4.50
C TRP A 141 14.54 -6.44 4.23
N VAL A 142 13.86 -6.45 3.09
CA VAL A 142 12.88 -5.41 2.72
C VAL A 142 11.79 -5.31 3.78
N GLU A 143 11.19 -6.44 4.14
CA GLU A 143 10.15 -6.52 5.17
C GLU A 143 10.62 -6.05 6.54
N THR A 144 11.86 -6.38 6.92
CA THR A 144 12.49 -5.91 8.17
C THR A 144 12.66 -4.39 8.16
N PHE A 145 13.12 -3.82 7.04
CA PHE A 145 13.29 -2.37 6.91
C PHE A 145 11.94 -1.64 6.86
N ILE A 146 10.90 -2.22 6.25
CA ILE A 146 9.53 -1.69 6.31
C ILE A 146 9.08 -1.65 7.77
N ALA A 147 9.19 -2.76 8.51
CA ALA A 147 8.81 -2.81 9.92
C ALA A 147 9.58 -1.77 10.75
N LEU A 148 10.90 -1.67 10.57
CA LEU A 148 11.75 -0.69 11.25
C LEU A 148 11.35 0.75 10.91
N SER A 149 11.00 1.03 9.65
CA SER A 149 10.59 2.37 9.21
C SER A 149 9.34 2.87 9.92
N ILE A 150 8.38 2.00 10.21
CA ILE A 150 7.16 2.34 10.96
C ILE A 150 7.50 2.74 12.40
N GLY A 151 8.38 1.99 13.05
CA GLY A 151 8.86 2.29 14.40
C GLY A 151 9.64 3.60 14.45
N LEU A 152 10.52 3.83 13.47
CA LEU A 152 11.24 5.10 13.31
C LEU A 152 10.31 6.28 13.04
N ALA A 153 9.26 6.09 12.25
CA ALA A 153 8.25 7.11 12.02
C ALA A 153 7.51 7.45 13.33
N ALA A 154 7.08 6.44 14.10
CA ALA A 154 6.42 6.63 15.38
C ALA A 154 7.34 7.33 16.39
N LEU A 155 8.60 6.92 16.45
CA LEU A 155 9.63 7.55 17.27
C LEU A 155 9.85 9.01 16.84
N ASN A 156 9.89 9.30 15.54
CA ASN A 156 10.06 10.66 15.03
C ASN A 156 8.87 11.59 15.39
N VAL A 157 7.67 11.03 15.53
CA VAL A 157 6.52 11.80 16.05
C VAL A 157 6.71 12.16 17.53
N ALA A 158 7.21 11.22 18.34
CA ALA A 158 7.47 11.46 19.77
C ALA A 158 8.68 12.38 20.00
N TRP A 159 9.77 12.15 19.27
CA TRP A 159 11.02 12.91 19.29
C TRP A 159 11.50 13.13 17.87
N PRO A 160 11.45 14.37 17.32
CA PRO A 160 11.65 14.65 15.90
C PRO A 160 13.13 14.63 15.48
N ILE A 161 13.79 13.48 15.66
CA ILE A 161 15.21 13.23 15.40
C ILE A 161 15.55 13.22 13.89
N LEU A 162 14.61 12.80 13.03
CA LEU A 162 14.76 12.79 11.58
C LEU A 162 14.32 14.12 10.93
N GLY A 163 14.00 15.12 11.75
CA GLY A 163 13.55 16.43 11.33
C GLY A 163 12.04 16.52 11.10
N ARG A 164 11.61 17.73 10.73
CA ARG A 164 10.18 18.10 10.59
C ARG A 164 9.66 18.08 9.15
N LYS A 165 10.52 17.78 8.17
CA LYS A 165 10.15 17.74 6.74
C LYS A 165 9.53 16.38 6.41
N THR A 166 8.30 16.17 6.86
CA THR A 166 7.59 14.89 6.81
C THR A 166 7.51 14.28 5.40
N TRP A 167 7.40 15.11 4.35
CA TRP A 167 7.38 14.62 2.97
C TRP A 167 8.68 13.91 2.55
N LYS A 168 9.84 14.32 3.07
CA LYS A 168 11.13 13.64 2.78
C LYS A 168 11.20 12.27 3.41
N LEU A 169 10.70 12.16 4.65
CA LEU A 169 10.63 10.90 5.37
C LEU A 169 9.66 9.94 4.68
N ALA A 170 8.48 10.44 4.31
CA ALA A 170 7.50 9.68 3.56
C ALA A 170 8.05 9.20 2.20
N PHE A 171 8.76 10.07 1.48
CA PHE A 171 9.46 9.66 0.25
C PHE A 171 10.49 8.56 0.52
N GLY A 172 11.37 8.74 1.51
CA GLY A 172 12.39 7.73 1.85
C GLY A 172 11.79 6.38 2.26
N PHE A 173 10.71 6.39 3.04
CA PHE A 173 10.00 5.17 3.42
C PHE A 173 9.28 4.53 2.23
N GLY A 174 8.70 5.33 1.34
CA GLY A 174 8.08 4.84 0.10
C GLY A 174 9.07 4.07 -0.78
N LEU A 175 10.32 4.52 -0.87
CA LEU A 175 11.37 3.80 -1.62
C LEU A 175 11.57 2.39 -1.08
N VAL A 176 11.67 2.21 0.24
CA VAL A 176 11.83 0.87 0.84
C VAL A 176 10.58 0.03 0.62
N HIS A 177 9.40 0.64 0.81
CA HIS A 177 8.13 -0.07 0.78
C HIS A 177 7.80 -0.67 -0.60
N GLY A 178 8.17 0.01 -1.70
CA GLY A 178 7.89 -0.48 -3.06
C GLY A 178 8.55 -1.81 -3.41
N PHE A 179 9.63 -2.19 -2.71
CA PHE A 179 10.27 -3.49 -2.91
C PHE A 179 9.47 -4.66 -2.32
N GLY A 180 8.57 -4.43 -1.35
CA GLY A 180 7.86 -5.49 -0.62
C GLY A 180 6.84 -6.27 -1.45
N PHE A 181 6.32 -5.67 -2.53
CA PHE A 181 5.33 -6.29 -3.42
C PHE A 181 5.93 -6.81 -4.74
N ALA A 182 7.22 -6.54 -4.97
CA ALA A 182 7.83 -6.73 -6.28
C ALA A 182 8.08 -8.21 -6.66
N SER A 183 8.37 -9.06 -5.67
CA SER A 183 8.55 -10.51 -5.87
C SER A 183 7.30 -11.18 -6.45
N VAL A 184 6.13 -10.60 -6.23
CA VAL A 184 4.86 -11.12 -6.72
C VAL A 184 4.61 -10.70 -8.18
N LEU A 185 5.15 -9.56 -8.63
CA LEU A 185 4.84 -8.98 -9.94
C LEU A 185 5.86 -9.33 -11.04
N GLY A 186 7.14 -9.50 -10.68
CA GLY A 186 8.22 -9.79 -11.64
C GLY A 186 8.02 -11.08 -12.44
N ASP A 187 7.43 -12.10 -11.82
CA ASP A 187 7.22 -13.41 -12.45
C ASP A 187 6.05 -13.47 -13.44
N LEU A 188 5.19 -12.45 -13.46
CA LEU A 188 3.88 -12.54 -14.12
C LEU A 188 3.83 -12.00 -15.53
N THR A 189 4.82 -11.23 -15.95
CA THR A 189 4.72 -10.47 -17.20
C THR A 189 5.84 -10.79 -18.16
N SER A 190 5.55 -11.63 -19.16
CA SER A 190 6.39 -11.79 -20.35
C SER A 190 6.33 -10.57 -21.30
N GLY A 191 5.57 -9.51 -20.96
CA GLY A 191 5.39 -8.32 -21.78
C GLY A 191 5.39 -7.01 -20.99
N VAL A 192 6.31 -6.11 -21.34
CA VAL A 192 6.55 -4.80 -20.67
C VAL A 192 5.32 -3.88 -20.68
N SER A 193 4.49 -3.93 -21.73
CA SER A 193 3.33 -3.03 -21.85
C SER A 193 2.19 -3.39 -20.88
N GLY A 194 1.90 -4.68 -20.70
CA GLY A 194 0.93 -5.15 -19.71
C GLY A 194 1.38 -4.87 -18.28
N LEU A 195 2.67 -5.06 -18.01
CA LEU A 195 3.28 -4.74 -16.72
C LEU A 195 3.15 -3.26 -16.38
N ALA A 196 3.51 -2.37 -17.31
CA ALA A 196 3.43 -0.93 -17.08
C ALA A 196 2.00 -0.46 -16.76
N VAL A 197 1.00 -1.02 -17.45
CA VAL A 197 -0.41 -0.72 -17.21
C VAL A 197 -0.88 -1.26 -15.85
N ALA A 198 -0.49 -2.48 -15.50
CA ALA A 198 -0.77 -3.06 -14.18
C ALA A 198 -0.14 -2.23 -13.05
N LEU A 199 1.14 -1.86 -13.18
CA LEU A 199 1.85 -1.01 -12.22
C LEU A 199 1.19 0.36 -12.06
N ALA A 200 0.80 1.00 -13.16
CA ALA A 200 0.12 2.29 -13.12
C ALA A 200 -1.24 2.20 -12.43
N GLY A 201 -2.03 1.17 -12.75
CA GLY A 201 -3.32 0.90 -12.10
C GLY A 201 -3.14 0.66 -10.60
N PHE A 202 -2.21 -0.22 -10.23
CA PHE A 202 -1.90 -0.55 -8.85
C PHE A 202 -1.54 0.66 -8.01
N ASN A 203 -0.57 1.47 -8.46
CA ASN A 203 -0.15 2.66 -7.71
C ASN A 203 -1.26 3.70 -7.60
N LEU A 204 -2.07 3.88 -8.64
CA LEU A 204 -3.25 4.75 -8.56
C LEU A 204 -4.25 4.21 -7.53
N GLY A 205 -4.49 2.90 -7.49
CA GLY A 205 -5.34 2.26 -6.48
C GLY A 205 -4.85 2.52 -5.06
N VAL A 206 -3.54 2.36 -4.82
CA VAL A 206 -2.91 2.64 -3.52
C VAL A 206 -3.11 4.11 -3.13
N GLU A 207 -2.81 5.06 -4.03
CA GLU A 207 -2.96 6.49 -3.74
C GLU A 207 -4.43 6.85 -3.44
N LEU A 208 -5.38 6.36 -4.25
CA LEU A 208 -6.81 6.58 -4.05
C LEU A 208 -7.28 6.02 -2.70
N GLY A 209 -6.84 4.82 -2.34
CA GLY A 209 -7.13 4.24 -1.04
C GLY A 209 -6.61 5.11 0.11
N GLN A 210 -5.36 5.58 0.02
CA GLN A 210 -4.74 6.38 1.08
C GLN A 210 -5.44 7.73 1.23
N LEU A 211 -5.78 8.38 0.12
CA LEU A 211 -6.51 9.63 0.11
C LEU A 211 -7.94 9.45 0.64
N ALA A 212 -8.61 8.33 0.33
CA ALA A 212 -9.92 8.02 0.89
C ALA A 212 -9.85 7.83 2.41
N LEU A 213 -8.90 7.04 2.92
CA LEU A 213 -8.67 6.87 4.36
C LEU A 213 -8.37 8.22 5.02
N LEU A 214 -7.57 9.07 4.37
CA LEU A 214 -7.25 10.41 4.87
C LEU A 214 -8.52 11.26 4.95
N VAL A 215 -9.31 11.37 3.88
CA VAL A 215 -10.51 12.22 3.84
C VAL A 215 -11.58 11.77 4.84
N VAL A 216 -11.73 10.46 5.04
CA VAL A 216 -12.72 9.89 5.97
C VAL A 216 -12.22 9.94 7.42
N GLY A 217 -10.98 9.51 7.67
CA GLY A 217 -10.44 9.36 9.02
C GLY A 217 -9.88 10.65 9.63
N PHE A 218 -9.24 11.50 8.83
CA PHE A 218 -8.57 12.71 9.35
C PHE A 218 -9.51 13.69 10.04
N PRO A 219 -10.73 14.00 9.54
CA PRO A 219 -11.61 14.93 10.23
C PRO A 219 -11.91 14.48 11.66
N ALA A 220 -12.20 13.19 11.88
CA ALA A 220 -12.46 12.65 13.21
C ALA A 220 -11.23 12.81 14.13
N LEU A 221 -10.04 12.43 13.64
CA LEU A 221 -8.79 12.57 14.38
C LEU A 221 -8.42 14.05 14.65
N TYR A 222 -8.71 14.94 13.72
CA TYR A 222 -8.49 16.38 13.85
C TYR A 222 -9.36 16.97 14.97
N TYR A 223 -10.63 16.57 15.08
CA TYR A 223 -11.49 17.00 16.19
C TYR A 223 -11.05 16.41 17.53
N LEU A 224 -10.69 15.12 17.55
CA LEU A 224 -10.17 14.47 18.75
C LEU A 224 -8.83 15.09 19.22
N GLY A 225 -8.04 15.57 18.27
CA GLY A 225 -6.82 16.35 18.45
C GLY A 225 -6.97 17.59 19.33
N LYS A 226 -8.19 18.12 19.52
CA LYS A 226 -8.45 19.26 20.42
C LYS A 226 -8.50 18.86 21.90
N ASN A 227 -8.70 17.57 22.21
CA ASN A 227 -8.86 17.08 23.57
C ASN A 227 -7.50 16.81 24.23
N ARG A 228 -7.29 17.38 25.43
CA ARG A 228 -6.03 17.20 26.17
C ARG A 228 -5.75 15.75 26.56
N MET A 229 -6.78 14.96 26.86
CA MET A 229 -6.67 13.51 27.13
C MET A 229 -6.18 12.74 25.90
N TYR A 230 -6.62 13.13 24.71
CA TYR A 230 -6.14 12.55 23.47
C TYR A 230 -4.66 12.88 23.26
N GLN A 231 -4.29 14.16 23.34
CA GLN A 231 -2.91 14.62 23.11
C GLN A 231 -1.92 14.02 24.12
N LYS A 232 -2.28 13.95 25.41
CA LYS A 232 -1.36 13.55 26.49
C LYS A 232 -1.49 12.09 26.91
N GLY A 233 -2.58 11.43 26.58
CA GLY A 233 -2.84 10.03 26.94
C GLY A 233 -2.87 9.13 25.71
N ALA A 234 -3.90 9.28 24.87
CA ALA A 234 -4.15 8.35 23.76
C ALA A 234 -3.02 8.33 22.71
N VAL A 235 -2.49 9.50 22.32
CA VAL A 235 -1.42 9.58 21.30
C VAL A 235 -0.12 8.91 21.76
N PRO A 236 0.44 9.18 22.96
CA PRO A 236 1.60 8.45 23.46
C PRO A 236 1.39 6.94 23.53
N VAL A 237 0.21 6.49 23.99
CA VAL A 237 -0.12 5.05 24.06
C VAL A 237 -0.16 4.43 22.67
N MET A 238 -0.76 5.11 21.70
CA MET A 238 -0.82 4.67 20.31
C MET A 238 0.58 4.60 19.68
N LEU A 239 1.42 5.62 19.85
CA LEU A 239 2.79 5.61 19.34
C LEU A 239 3.63 4.50 19.98
N ALA A 240 3.48 4.28 21.29
CA ALA A 240 4.15 3.17 21.98
C ALA A 240 3.69 1.81 21.47
N GLY A 241 2.37 1.63 21.26
CA GLY A 241 1.81 0.40 20.69
C GLY A 241 2.31 0.14 19.27
N ILE A 242 2.33 1.17 18.40
CA ILE A 242 2.86 1.06 17.04
C ILE A 242 4.36 0.73 17.07
N GLY A 243 5.13 1.36 17.94
CA GLY A 243 6.55 1.05 18.13
C GLY A 243 6.78 -0.38 18.59
N ALA A 244 5.98 -0.89 19.54
CA ALA A 244 6.06 -2.27 20.02
C ALA A 244 5.73 -3.27 18.91
N ILE A 245 4.64 -3.05 18.15
CA ILE A 245 4.26 -3.89 17.00
C ILE A 245 5.38 -3.88 15.95
N SER A 246 5.92 -2.71 15.63
CA SER A 246 7.04 -2.56 14.70
C SER A 246 8.26 -3.37 15.14
N LEU A 247 8.65 -3.31 16.42
CA LEU A 247 9.77 -4.10 16.94
C LEU A 247 9.51 -5.61 16.91
N LEU A 248 8.28 -6.04 17.24
CA LEU A 248 7.88 -7.44 17.11
C LEU A 248 7.98 -7.92 15.65
N TRP A 249 7.50 -7.12 14.69
CA TRP A 249 7.62 -7.43 13.27
C TRP A 249 9.05 -7.43 12.78
N VAL A 250 9.91 -6.53 13.27
CA VAL A 250 11.35 -6.59 12.97
C VAL A 250 11.93 -7.94 13.40
N VAL A 251 11.60 -8.44 14.59
CA VAL A 251 12.09 -9.75 15.06
C VAL A 251 11.50 -10.90 14.22
N GLN A 252 10.21 -10.84 13.88
CA GLN A 252 9.53 -11.88 13.10
C GLN A 252 9.99 -11.96 11.65
N ARG A 253 10.35 -10.83 11.05
CA ARG A 253 10.70 -10.71 9.62
C ARG A 253 12.21 -10.64 9.39
N ALA A 254 13.00 -10.43 10.44
CA ALA A 254 14.45 -10.46 10.36
C ALA A 254 14.93 -11.82 9.86
N PRO A 255 15.93 -11.86 8.96
CA PRO A 255 16.50 -13.10 8.43
C PRO A 255 17.41 -13.81 9.45
N LEU A 256 17.11 -13.69 10.75
CA LEU A 256 17.96 -14.20 11.82
C LEU A 256 17.69 -15.66 12.21
N PHE A 257 16.82 -16.36 11.48
CA PHE A 257 16.68 -17.81 11.47
C PHE A 257 16.25 -18.30 10.09
#